data_AF-A0A1G1P633-F1
#
_entry.id   AF-A0A1G1P633-F1
#
_cell.length_a   1.000
_cell.length_b   1.000
_cell.length_c   1.000
_cell.angle_alpha   90.00
_cell.angle_beta   90.00
_cell.angle_gamma   90.00
#
_symmetry.space_group_name_H-M   'P 1'
#
loop_
_entity.id
_entity.type
_entity.pdbx_description
1 polymer ?
#
loop_
_entity_poly.entity_id
_entity_poly.type
_entity_poly.pdbx_seq_one_letter_code
_entity_poly.pdbx_strand_id
1 'polypeptide(L)'
;MLKIFKKKGFASMVEVIVTAVLFAIAAIGIFSTISMLRATSQGSVQDSGGKLGAAYAGKRVLEDLRGKLDPAEWILNAGPLGTGVTHTNIIGGYTVNYYLVNVPGDFPPGLAPRRLFMNVYYPD
;
A
#
# COMPACT_ATOMS: atom_id res chain seq x y z
N MET A 1 -60.84 -13.60 32.78
CA MET A 1 -60.01 -12.39 32.98
C MET A 1 -59.35 -12.51 34.34
N LEU A 2 -58.05 -12.41 34.58
CA LEU A 2 -56.86 -12.08 33.79
C LEU A 2 -55.75 -13.00 34.36
N LYS A 3 -55.15 -13.90 33.57
CA LYS A 3 -54.07 -14.78 34.06
C LYS A 3 -52.78 -13.96 34.09
N ILE A 4 -52.29 -13.63 35.29
CA ILE A 4 -51.03 -12.94 35.50
C ILE A 4 -49.89 -13.88 35.08
N PHE A 5 -49.25 -13.60 33.95
CA PHE A 5 -48.02 -14.24 33.54
C PHE A 5 -46.89 -13.82 34.50
N LYS A 6 -46.41 -14.75 35.33
CA LYS A 6 -45.17 -14.55 36.09
C LYS A 6 -44.02 -14.33 35.09
N LYS A 7 -43.55 -13.09 34.99
CA LYS A 7 -42.35 -12.72 34.25
C LYS A 7 -41.16 -13.51 34.80
N LYS A 8 -40.50 -14.30 33.96
CA LYS A 8 -39.19 -14.89 34.23
C LYS A 8 -38.14 -13.77 34.20
N GLY A 9 -38.02 -13.01 35.29
CA GLY A 9 -36.83 -12.21 35.54
C GLY A 9 -35.75 -13.13 36.06
N PHE A 10 -34.63 -13.23 35.32
CA PHE A 10 -33.35 -13.88 35.65
C PHE A 10 -33.39 -15.07 36.64
N ALA A 11 -33.17 -16.28 36.12
CA ALA A 11 -33.43 -17.52 36.85
C ALA A 11 -32.44 -17.83 38.00
N SER A 12 -31.30 -17.15 38.12
CA SER A 12 -30.39 -17.27 39.27
C SER A 12 -29.32 -16.17 39.28
N MET A 13 -28.94 -15.67 40.47
CA MET A 13 -27.76 -14.79 40.64
C MET A 13 -26.49 -15.43 40.08
N VAL A 14 -26.38 -16.76 40.13
CA VAL A 14 -25.25 -17.51 39.60
C VAL A 14 -25.16 -17.39 38.08
N GLU A 15 -26.29 -17.41 37.38
CA GLU A 15 -26.33 -17.28 35.92
C GLU A 15 -25.83 -15.91 35.46
N VAL A 16 -26.19 -14.85 36.21
CA VAL A 16 -25.73 -13.47 35.95
C VAL A 16 -24.22 -13.34 36.17
N ILE A 17 -23.69 -13.95 37.24
CA ILE A 17 -22.25 -13.95 37.52
C ILE A 17 -21.49 -14.69 36.41
N VAL A 18 -21.95 -15.87 36.01
CA VAL A 18 -21.32 -16.68 34.97
C VAL A 18 -21.33 -15.95 33.62
N THR A 19 -22.45 -15.33 33.24
CA THR A 19 -22.53 -14.56 31.99
C THR A 19 -21.64 -13.33 32.01
N ALA A 20 -21.53 -12.61 33.13
CA ALA A 20 -20.63 -11.47 33.27
C ALA A 20 -19.15 -11.86 33.14
N VAL A 21 -18.74 -12.98 33.73
CA VAL A 21 -17.36 -13.49 33.64
C VAL A 21 -17.02 -13.90 32.20
N LEU A 22 -17.91 -14.62 31.53
CA LEU A 22 -17.72 -15.00 30.12
C LEU A 22 -17.61 -13.78 29.20
N PHE A 23 -18.44 -12.76 29.44
CA PHE A 23 -18.38 -11.51 28.70
C PHE A 23 -17.03 -10.78 28.93
N ALA A 24 -16.53 -10.72 30.16
CA ALA A 24 -15.26 -10.08 30.46
C ALA A 24 -14.06 -10.78 29.79
N ILE A 25 -14.03 -12.11 29.80
CA ILE A 25 -12.97 -12.90 29.13
C ILE A 25 -13.02 -12.69 27.61
N ALA A 26 -14.21 -12.73 27.01
CA ALA A 26 -14.39 -12.48 25.59
C ALA A 26 -13.95 -11.05 25.21
N ALA A 27 -14.33 -10.04 26.02
CA ALA A 27 -13.92 -8.66 25.81
C ALA A 27 -12.40 -8.49 25.89
N ILE A 28 -11.72 -9.11 26.88
CA ILE A 28 -10.26 -9.06 26.99
C ILE A 28 -9.58 -9.68 25.77
N GLY A 29 -10.08 -10.79 25.24
CA GLY A 29 -9.56 -11.42 24.01
C GLY A 29 -9.74 -10.55 22.76
N ILE A 30 -10.84 -9.81 22.67
CA ILE A 30 -11.09 -8.86 21.58
C ILE A 30 -10.19 -7.63 21.73
N PHE A 31 -10.00 -7.11 22.94
CA PHE A 31 -9.12 -5.95 23.17
C PHE A 31 -7.64 -6.29 22.97
N SER A 32 -7.19 -7.51 23.31
CA SER A 32 -5.81 -7.94 23.06
C SER A 32 -5.51 -8.08 21.57
N THR A 33 -6.45 -8.61 20.78
CA THR A 33 -6.32 -8.70 19.32
C THR A 33 -6.35 -7.33 18.63
N ILE A 34 -7.21 -6.41 19.09
CA ILE A 34 -7.20 -5.01 18.61
C ILE A 34 -5.90 -4.30 19.01
N SER A 35 -5.38 -4.55 20.21
CA SER A 35 -4.11 -3.96 20.68
C SER A 35 -2.91 -4.49 19.89
N MET A 36 -2.92 -5.75 19.44
CA MET A 36 -1.88 -6.27 18.54
C MET A 36 -1.97 -5.64 17.14
N LEU A 37 -3.17 -5.38 16.62
CA LEU A 37 -3.32 -4.59 15.38
C LEU A 37 -2.78 -3.15 15.55
N ARG A 38 -2.86 -2.58 16.76
CA ARG A 38 -2.40 -1.21 17.04
C ARG A 38 -0.91 -1.11 17.39
N ALA A 39 -0.32 -2.14 17.99
CA ALA A 39 1.11 -2.19 18.29
C ALA A 39 1.97 -2.35 17.01
N THR A 40 1.44 -3.01 15.97
CA THR A 40 2.05 -3.02 14.63
C THR A 40 1.89 -1.67 13.91
N SER A 41 1.05 -0.75 14.40
CA SER A 41 0.73 0.50 13.71
C SER A 41 1.42 1.77 14.21
N GLN A 42 2.25 1.71 15.26
CA GLN A 42 2.90 2.91 15.78
C GLN A 42 4.39 3.06 15.44
N GLY A 43 5.11 1.97 15.11
CA GLY A 43 6.54 2.05 14.73
C GLY A 43 6.81 1.82 13.23
N SER A 44 5.89 1.14 12.53
CA SER A 44 6.14 0.64 11.18
C SER A 44 5.09 1.05 10.15
N VAL A 45 4.03 1.78 10.51
CA VAL A 45 2.98 2.24 9.56
C VAL A 45 3.34 3.53 8.84
N GLN A 46 4.14 4.43 9.43
CA GLN A 46 4.72 5.55 8.67
C GLN A 46 5.67 5.01 7.59
N ASP A 47 6.56 4.10 7.98
CA ASP A 47 7.52 3.46 7.09
C ASP A 47 6.85 2.58 6.02
N SER A 48 5.85 1.78 6.39
CA SER A 48 5.15 0.89 5.44
C SER A 48 4.17 1.65 4.55
N GLY A 49 3.50 2.69 5.06
CA GLY A 49 2.64 3.57 4.28
C GLY A 49 3.44 4.43 3.30
N GLY A 50 4.58 4.96 3.74
CA GLY A 50 5.55 5.66 2.91
C GLY A 50 6.10 4.77 1.78
N LYS A 51 6.56 3.55 2.12
CA LYS A 51 7.06 2.57 1.13
C LYS A 51 5.98 2.12 0.15
N LEU A 52 4.76 1.86 0.62
CA LEU A 52 3.65 1.46 -0.25
C LEU A 52 3.27 2.62 -1.19
N GLY A 53 3.14 3.84 -0.67
CA GLY A 53 2.86 5.02 -1.48
C GLY A 53 3.97 5.34 -2.48
N ALA A 54 5.24 5.14 -2.11
CA ALA A 54 6.38 5.25 -3.00
C ALA A 54 6.30 4.23 -4.15
N ALA A 55 5.90 2.98 -3.86
CA ALA A 55 5.68 1.98 -4.91
C ALA A 55 4.56 2.38 -5.88
N TYR A 56 3.45 2.96 -5.37
CA TYR A 56 2.38 3.49 -6.22
C TYR A 56 2.83 4.69 -7.06
N ALA A 57 3.62 5.60 -6.49
CA ALA A 57 4.19 6.73 -7.22
C ALA A 57 5.11 6.25 -8.36
N GLY A 58 6.00 5.29 -8.09
CA GLY A 58 6.85 4.68 -9.11
C GLY A 58 6.04 3.95 -10.18
N LYS A 59 5.01 3.18 -9.80
CA LYS A 59 4.09 2.52 -10.74
C LYS A 59 3.42 3.54 -11.67
N ARG A 60 2.98 4.68 -11.14
CA ARG A 60 2.34 5.72 -11.94
C ARG A 60 3.29 6.29 -13.00
N VAL A 61 4.56 6.52 -12.66
CA VAL A 61 5.57 6.93 -13.65
C VAL A 61 5.78 5.84 -14.69
N LEU A 62 5.84 4.57 -14.28
CA LEU A 62 6.00 3.46 -15.22
C LEU A 62 4.83 3.38 -16.23
N GLU A 63 3.59 3.52 -15.76
CA GLU A 63 2.42 3.52 -16.64
C GLU A 63 2.39 4.73 -17.57
N ASP A 64 2.81 5.90 -17.11
CA ASP A 64 2.93 7.11 -17.93
C ASP A 64 4.01 6.93 -19.03
N LEU A 65 5.17 6.37 -18.67
CA LEU A 65 6.22 6.03 -19.65
C LEU A 65 5.76 4.97 -20.64
N ARG A 66 4.97 3.98 -20.19
CA ARG A 66 4.37 2.96 -21.05
C ARG A 66 3.35 3.56 -22.02
N GLY A 67 2.55 4.52 -21.56
CA GLY A 67 1.58 5.22 -22.41
C GLY A 67 2.22 6.12 -23.45
N LYS A 68 3.44 6.61 -23.18
CA LYS A 68 4.25 7.42 -24.10
C LYS A 68 5.14 6.60 -25.02
N LEU A 69 5.09 5.27 -24.90
CA LEU A 69 5.88 4.38 -25.73
C LEU A 69 5.26 4.28 -27.12
N ASP A 70 5.63 5.22 -27.99
CA ASP A 70 5.37 5.12 -29.42
C ASP A 70 6.50 4.32 -30.09
N PRO A 71 6.21 3.21 -30.80
CA PRO A 71 7.19 2.49 -31.60
C PRO A 71 7.99 3.37 -32.57
N ALA A 72 7.40 4.46 -33.07
CA ALA A 72 8.07 5.42 -33.96
C ALA A 72 9.04 6.33 -33.20
N GLU A 73 8.68 6.78 -31.99
CA GLU A 73 9.53 7.64 -31.15
C GLU A 73 10.56 6.85 -30.33
N TRP A 74 10.39 5.53 -30.20
CA TRP A 74 11.37 4.66 -29.56
C TRP A 74 12.76 4.80 -30.18
N ILE A 75 12.85 5.17 -31.45
CA ILE A 75 14.12 5.37 -32.17
C ILE A 75 14.77 6.72 -31.83
N LEU A 76 13.97 7.74 -31.49
CA LEU A 76 14.40 9.14 -31.46
C LEU A 76 15.21 9.54 -30.21
N ASN A 77 15.32 8.68 -29.19
CA ASN A 77 16.06 8.94 -27.93
C ASN A 77 15.75 10.32 -27.31
N ALA A 78 14.53 10.82 -27.48
CA ALA A 78 14.15 12.17 -27.08
C ALA A 78 13.06 12.16 -26.00
N GLY A 79 12.91 13.31 -25.33
CA GLY A 79 11.86 13.51 -24.34
C GLY A 79 11.98 12.59 -23.11
N PRO A 80 10.86 12.17 -22.50
CA PRO A 80 10.86 11.36 -21.27
C PRO A 80 11.34 9.92 -21.47
N LEU A 81 11.62 9.50 -22.72
CA LEU A 81 12.20 8.21 -23.06
C LEU A 81 13.67 8.32 -23.52
N GLY A 82 14.28 9.49 -23.35
CA GLY A 82 15.67 9.74 -23.68
C GLY A 82 16.63 8.91 -22.83
N THR A 83 17.67 8.37 -23.46
CA THR A 83 18.70 7.60 -22.75
C THR A 83 19.81 8.50 -22.25
N GLY A 84 20.39 8.17 -21.10
CA GLY A 84 21.46 8.96 -20.47
C GLY A 84 20.99 10.28 -19.83
N VAL A 85 19.68 10.53 -19.77
CA VAL A 85 19.08 11.71 -19.13
C VAL A 85 18.38 11.29 -17.83
N THR A 86 18.62 12.05 -16.76
CA THR A 86 17.87 11.89 -15.51
C THR A 86 16.63 12.78 -15.54
N HIS A 87 15.49 12.18 -15.24
CA HIS A 87 14.21 12.82 -15.12
C HIS A 87 13.73 12.78 -13.67
N THR A 88 13.17 13.88 -13.20
CA THR A 88 12.60 14.00 -11.85
C THR A 88 11.13 14.36 -11.96
N ASN A 89 10.28 13.56 -11.33
CA ASN A 89 8.85 13.79 -11.23
C ASN A 89 8.44 13.87 -9.76
N ILE A 90 7.57 14.83 -9.45
CA ILE A 90 6.97 14.98 -8.11
C ILE A 90 5.51 14.53 -8.20
N ILE A 91 5.15 13.50 -7.45
CA ILE A 91 3.79 12.93 -7.41
C ILE A 91 3.29 13.02 -5.97
N GLY A 92 2.46 14.03 -5.70
CA GLY A 92 2.08 14.34 -4.32
C GLY A 92 3.32 14.74 -3.50
N GLY A 93 3.61 14.00 -2.43
CA GLY A 93 4.83 14.18 -1.62
C GLY A 93 6.03 13.35 -2.07
N TYR A 94 5.88 12.48 -3.07
CA TYR A 94 6.94 11.55 -3.49
C TYR A 94 7.79 12.16 -4.61
N THR A 95 9.10 12.01 -4.52
CA THR A 95 10.04 12.37 -5.60
C THR A 95 10.51 11.11 -6.31
N VAL A 96 10.25 11.01 -7.61
CA VAL A 96 10.65 9.89 -8.46
C VAL A 96 11.74 10.36 -9.41
N ASN A 97 12.96 9.85 -9.23
CA ASN A 97 14.08 10.06 -10.13
C ASN A 97 14.26 8.82 -10.99
N TYR A 98 14.27 8.98 -12.31
CA TYR A 98 14.49 7.86 -13.22
C TYR A 98 15.39 8.23 -14.39
N TYR A 99 16.04 7.23 -14.97
CA TYR A 99 16.81 7.36 -16.20
C TYR A 99 16.81 6.05 -16.96
N LEU A 100 17.01 6.15 -18.28
CA LEU A 100 17.06 5.02 -19.19
C LEU A 100 18.49 4.80 -19.70
N VAL A 101 18.89 3.55 -19.82
CA VAL A 101 20.19 3.14 -20.38
C VAL A 101 19.94 2.12 -21.48
N ASN A 102 20.66 2.25 -22.60
CA ASN A 102 20.65 1.24 -23.64
C ASN A 102 21.25 -0.06 -23.11
N VAL A 103 20.57 -1.18 -23.33
CA VAL A 103 21.14 -2.48 -23.00
C VAL A 103 22.23 -2.78 -24.04
N PRO A 104 23.47 -3.10 -23.62
CA PRO A 104 24.53 -3.45 -24.56
C PRO A 104 24.16 -4.71 -25.36
N GLY A 105 24.38 -4.69 -26.68
CA GLY A 105 24.19 -5.85 -27.55
C GLY A 105 23.99 -5.46 -29.01
N ASP A 106 24.12 -6.45 -29.90
CA ASP A 106 23.82 -6.31 -31.33
C ASP A 106 22.32 -6.47 -31.54
N PHE A 107 21.60 -5.36 -31.45
CA PHE A 107 20.17 -5.30 -31.74
C PHE A 107 19.94 -4.63 -33.10
N PRO A 108 18.90 -5.05 -33.85
CA PRO A 108 18.50 -4.33 -35.05
C PRO A 108 18.24 -2.85 -34.74
N PRO A 109 18.55 -1.93 -35.68
CA PRO A 109 18.30 -0.50 -35.48
C PRO A 109 16.85 -0.25 -35.06
N GLY A 110 16.67 0.51 -33.97
CA GLY A 110 15.34 0.84 -33.44
C GLY A 110 14.67 -0.25 -32.60
N LEU A 111 15.33 -1.41 -32.36
CA LEU A 111 14.79 -2.49 -31.51
C LEU A 111 15.64 -2.75 -30.26
N ALA A 112 16.67 -1.93 -30.00
CA ALA A 112 17.48 -2.06 -28.80
C ALA A 112 16.61 -1.87 -27.55
N PRO A 113 16.58 -2.85 -26.62
CA PRO A 113 15.87 -2.70 -25.37
C PRO A 113 16.59 -1.67 -24.49
N ARG A 114 15.80 -0.96 -23.68
CA ARG A 114 16.29 -0.01 -22.69
C ARG A 114 15.99 -0.51 -21.30
N ARG A 115 16.92 -0.26 -20.38
CA ARG A 115 16.76 -0.54 -18.96
C ARG A 115 16.37 0.75 -18.25
N LEU A 116 15.28 0.70 -17.48
CA LEU A 116 14.83 1.78 -16.61
C LEU A 116 15.43 1.59 -15.22
N PHE A 117 16.09 2.62 -14.74
CA PHE A 117 16.49 2.76 -13.35
C PHE A 117 15.59 3.81 -12.70
N MET A 118 15.04 3.50 -11.53
CA MET A 118 14.09 4.37 -10.85
C MET A 118 14.33 4.34 -9.34
N ASN A 119 14.47 5.52 -8.76
CA ASN A 119 14.56 5.75 -7.32
C ASN A 119 13.36 6.58 -6.89
N VAL A 120 12.67 6.12 -5.85
CA VAL A 120 11.53 6.85 -5.27
C VAL A 120 11.87 7.24 -3.84
N TYR A 121 11.79 8.54 -3.56
CA TYR A 121 11.97 9.13 -2.25
C TYR A 121 10.60 9.52 -1.70
N TYR A 122 10.36 9.18 -0.44
CA TYR A 122 9.18 9.57 0.31
C TYR A 122 9.59 10.45 1.50
N PRO A 123 8.72 11.38 1.92
CA PRO A 123 8.99 12.19 3.10
C PRO A 123 8.88 11.31 4.35
N ASP A 124 9.78 11.56 5.30
CA ASP A 124 9.79 10.93 6.63
C ASP A 124 8.52 11.28 7.44
#